data_AF-A0A7C4MFS9-F1
#
_entry.id   AF-A0A7C4MFS9-F1
#
_cell.length_a   1.000
_cell.length_b   1.000
_cell.length_c   1.000
_cell.angle_alpha   90.00
_cell.angle_beta   90.00
_cell.angle_gamma   90.00
#
_symmetry.space_group_name_H-M   'P 1'
#
loop_
_entity.id
_entity.type
_entity.pdbx_description
1 polymer ?
#
loop_
_entity_poly.entity_id
_entity_poly.type
_entity_poly.pdbx_seq_one_letter_code
_entity_poly.pdbx_strand_id
1 'polypeptide(L)'
;MQHKNSEKASATVFLQNIPPEAQVTTIEYEGPRFAIYTKNPRFFIENSFIISDMVSSLKKRIVIRADKSIRKSEAETKEIILSKLPKDVSVDRFIFDKVLGEVFIELKDIHKIYSTIGEQNQEIFSLTGWRPKFRKASAIKSEGLEQVYYALQSDWSNRERILKEVGEYIFRPKIYDKIEVVVSFLGGFQEVGRSCVYVKTNESNILIDCGINPGTKNPIDAYPRLDMYLKNLEELDAVIISHAHLDHCGFLPVLFKYGYDGPVYCSEPTLYLMSLLLSDFIKVSSSENAAQLFDARDLRDMIQHCIPLPYGSVTDISPDTKLILNNAGHILGSASVHLHFGEGVYNLVYTGDFKFEKTQLLEAAQYGFPRVETLIIESTYGSKDDIMPPREEVEKYFVNTINRTLSNGGKVLIPVPAVGRAQEI
;
A
#
# COMPACT_ATOMS: atom_id res chain seq x y z
N MET A 1 -5.04 -10.88 33.54
CA MET A 1 -5.63 -12.16 33.06
C MET A 1 -7.09 -12.06 32.64
N GLN A 2 -7.91 -11.17 33.22
CA GLN A 2 -9.32 -10.99 32.81
C GLN A 2 -9.51 -10.37 31.39
N HIS A 3 -8.61 -9.51 30.93
CA HIS A 3 -8.69 -8.92 29.57
C HIS A 3 -8.29 -9.87 28.42
N LYS A 4 -7.38 -10.83 28.66
CA LYS A 4 -6.96 -11.83 27.65
C LYS A 4 -8.11 -12.70 27.15
N ASN A 5 -9.11 -12.95 28.00
CA ASN A 5 -10.33 -13.65 27.61
C ASN A 5 -11.33 -12.75 26.91
N SER A 6 -11.28 -11.41 27.03
CA SER A 6 -12.37 -10.53 26.58
C SER A 6 -12.41 -10.29 25.06
N GLU A 7 -11.28 -10.22 24.36
CA GLU A 7 -11.27 -9.96 22.89
C GLU A 7 -11.49 -11.23 22.07
N LYS A 8 -10.84 -12.35 22.44
CA LYS A 8 -11.20 -13.66 21.90
C LYS A 8 -12.63 -14.06 22.31
N ALA A 9 -13.09 -13.72 23.51
CA ALA A 9 -14.50 -13.89 23.85
C ALA A 9 -15.40 -12.94 23.05
N SER A 10 -14.99 -11.72 22.69
CA SER A 10 -15.79 -10.82 21.86
C SER A 10 -16.07 -11.44 20.49
N ALA A 11 -15.04 -11.88 19.76
CA ALA A 11 -15.24 -12.56 18.47
C ALA A 11 -16.05 -13.87 18.59
N THR A 12 -15.86 -14.63 19.68
CA THR A 12 -16.58 -15.89 19.95
C THR A 12 -18.03 -15.66 20.40
N VAL A 13 -18.32 -14.60 21.15
CA VAL A 13 -19.66 -14.16 21.55
C VAL A 13 -20.39 -13.57 20.34
N PHE A 14 -19.70 -12.89 19.44
CA PHE A 14 -20.30 -12.40 18.19
C PHE A 14 -20.62 -13.52 17.19
N LEU A 15 -19.83 -14.60 17.14
CA LEU A 15 -20.19 -15.81 16.37
C LEU A 15 -21.54 -16.40 16.81
N GLN A 16 -21.89 -16.29 18.09
CA GLN A 16 -23.19 -16.75 18.60
C GLN A 16 -24.36 -15.88 18.13
N ASN A 17 -24.09 -14.63 17.72
CA ASN A 17 -25.09 -13.69 17.23
C ASN A 17 -25.25 -13.73 15.70
N ILE A 18 -24.39 -14.44 14.96
CA ILE A 18 -24.56 -14.61 13.52
C ILE A 18 -25.61 -15.70 13.29
N PRO A 19 -26.68 -15.42 12.51
CA PRO A 19 -27.71 -16.42 12.23
C PRO A 19 -27.12 -17.69 11.61
N PRO A 20 -27.55 -18.90 12.03
CA PRO A 20 -27.05 -20.17 11.48
C PRO A 20 -27.14 -20.27 9.95
N GLU A 21 -28.11 -19.58 9.34
CA GLU A 21 -28.32 -19.48 7.89
C GLU A 21 -27.12 -18.87 7.15
N ALA A 22 -26.31 -18.07 7.85
CA ALA A 22 -25.08 -17.50 7.31
C ALA A 22 -24.00 -18.56 7.06
N GLN A 23 -24.12 -19.77 7.63
CA GLN A 23 -23.17 -20.88 7.48
C GLN A 23 -21.70 -20.44 7.61
N VAL A 24 -21.41 -19.64 8.65
CA VAL A 24 -20.04 -19.21 8.97
C VAL A 24 -19.23 -20.42 9.39
N THR A 25 -18.06 -20.59 8.79
CA THR A 25 -17.16 -21.72 9.04
C THR A 25 -16.03 -21.33 9.97
N THR A 26 -15.31 -20.27 9.64
CA THR A 26 -14.17 -19.78 10.42
C THR A 26 -14.11 -18.25 10.41
N ILE A 27 -13.40 -17.71 11.39
CA ILE A 27 -12.98 -16.31 11.41
C ILE A 27 -11.47 -16.30 11.52
N GLU A 28 -10.83 -15.56 10.62
CA GLU A 28 -9.37 -15.46 10.55
C GLU A 28 -8.97 -13.99 10.43
N TYR A 29 -7.71 -13.71 10.76
CA TYR A 29 -7.14 -12.40 10.50
C TYR A 29 -6.45 -12.38 9.14
N GLU A 30 -6.72 -11.34 8.34
CA GLU A 30 -6.12 -11.10 7.03
C GLU A 30 -5.40 -9.75 7.03
N GLY A 31 -4.23 -9.70 7.66
CA GLY A 31 -3.51 -8.48 7.97
C GLY A 31 -4.39 -7.54 8.81
N PRO A 32 -4.68 -6.31 8.37
CA PRO A 32 -5.48 -5.36 9.13
C PRO A 32 -7.01 -5.60 9.02
N ARG A 33 -7.44 -6.84 8.73
CA ARG A 33 -8.85 -7.17 8.46
C ARG A 33 -9.30 -8.39 9.25
N PHE A 34 -10.55 -8.38 9.70
CA PHE A 34 -11.25 -9.56 10.20
C PHE A 34 -11.99 -10.23 9.05
N ALA A 35 -11.55 -11.42 8.66
CA ALA A 35 -12.15 -12.19 7.59
C ALA A 35 -13.13 -13.22 8.16
N ILE A 36 -14.38 -13.16 7.71
CA ILE A 36 -15.42 -14.14 8.04
C ILE A 36 -15.62 -15.04 6.84
N TYR A 37 -15.31 -16.32 7.01
CA TYR A 37 -15.50 -17.34 5.99
C TYR A 37 -16.89 -17.96 6.10
N THR A 38 -17.56 -18.10 4.96
CA THR A 38 -18.95 -18.59 4.90
C THR A 38 -19.15 -19.54 3.72
N LYS A 39 -19.99 -20.57 3.92
CA LYS A 39 -20.51 -21.44 2.85
C LYS A 39 -21.76 -20.87 2.15
N ASN A 40 -22.31 -19.78 2.67
CA ASN A 40 -23.45 -19.07 2.10
C ASN A 40 -23.15 -17.56 1.92
N PRO A 41 -22.30 -17.17 0.95
CA PRO A 41 -21.99 -15.76 0.70
C PRO A 41 -23.22 -14.90 0.38
N ARG A 42 -24.24 -15.50 -0.24
CA ARG A 42 -25.49 -14.85 -0.63
C ARG A 42 -26.24 -14.26 0.57
N PHE A 43 -26.20 -14.93 1.72
CA PHE A 43 -26.79 -14.44 2.96
C PHE A 43 -26.28 -13.05 3.34
N PHE A 44 -24.97 -12.83 3.29
CA PHE A 44 -24.34 -11.56 3.66
C PHE A 44 -24.56 -10.45 2.61
N ILE A 45 -24.83 -10.83 1.36
CA ILE A 45 -25.23 -9.89 0.31
C ILE A 45 -26.64 -9.38 0.58
N GLU A 46 -27.59 -10.30 0.83
CA GLU A 46 -29.00 -9.98 1.10
C GLU A 46 -29.17 -9.27 2.46
N ASN A 47 -28.30 -9.56 3.43
CA ASN A 47 -28.37 -9.03 4.80
C ASN A 47 -27.15 -8.15 5.13
N SER A 48 -26.80 -7.22 4.25
CA SER A 48 -25.62 -6.34 4.41
C SER A 48 -25.62 -5.48 5.69
N PHE A 49 -26.78 -5.25 6.30
CA PHE A 49 -26.91 -4.55 7.59
C PHE A 49 -26.16 -5.27 8.71
N ILE A 50 -26.11 -6.61 8.70
CA ILE A 50 -25.39 -7.41 9.70
C ILE A 50 -23.91 -7.02 9.73
N ILE A 51 -23.28 -6.87 8.55
CA ILE A 51 -21.88 -6.47 8.46
C ILE A 51 -21.70 -5.06 9.03
N SER A 52 -22.63 -4.15 8.74
CA SER A 52 -22.58 -2.77 9.21
C SER A 52 -22.71 -2.68 10.74
N ASP A 53 -23.60 -3.47 11.32
CA ASP A 53 -23.77 -3.57 12.77
C ASP A 53 -22.51 -4.16 13.43
N MET A 54 -21.93 -5.20 12.83
CA MET A 54 -20.69 -5.80 13.32
C MET A 54 -19.52 -4.82 13.26
N VAL A 55 -19.35 -4.09 12.15
CA VAL A 55 -18.31 -3.05 12.03
C VAL A 55 -18.52 -1.96 13.07
N SER A 56 -19.76 -1.54 13.29
CA SER A 56 -20.10 -0.50 14.28
C SER A 56 -19.80 -0.95 15.71
N SER A 57 -20.11 -2.21 16.04
CA SER A 57 -19.89 -2.75 17.38
C SER A 57 -18.43 -3.11 17.65
N LEU A 58 -17.73 -3.74 16.70
CA LEU A 58 -16.34 -4.14 16.88
C LEU A 58 -15.38 -2.96 16.65
N LYS A 59 -15.81 -1.95 15.88
CA LYS A 59 -14.96 -0.86 15.37
C LYS A 59 -13.74 -1.38 14.60
N LYS A 60 -13.92 -2.52 13.93
CA LYS A 60 -12.89 -3.21 13.14
C LYS A 60 -13.37 -3.43 11.73
N ARG A 61 -12.42 -3.50 10.79
CA ARG A 61 -12.72 -3.72 9.38
C ARG A 61 -13.00 -5.20 9.12
N ILE A 62 -14.23 -5.48 8.68
CA ILE A 62 -14.69 -6.84 8.39
C ILE A 62 -14.73 -7.07 6.88
N VAL A 63 -14.29 -8.25 6.46
CA VAL A 63 -14.44 -8.75 5.09
C VAL A 63 -15.10 -10.11 5.10
N ILE A 64 -16.04 -10.32 4.17
CA ILE A 64 -16.67 -11.62 3.97
C ILE A 64 -15.92 -12.36 2.87
N ARG A 65 -15.56 -13.62 3.14
CA ARG A 65 -14.89 -14.54 2.23
C ARG A 65 -15.75 -15.78 2.02
N ALA A 66 -15.73 -16.32 0.81
CA ALA A 66 -16.28 -17.64 0.59
C ALA A 66 -15.32 -18.69 1.16
N ASP A 67 -15.87 -19.68 1.87
CA ASP A 67 -15.12 -20.85 2.31
C ASP A 67 -14.43 -21.52 1.12
N LYS A 68 -13.18 -21.95 1.32
CA LYS A 68 -12.37 -22.58 0.26
C LYS A 68 -13.07 -23.82 -0.32
N SER A 69 -13.92 -24.52 0.45
CA SER A 69 -14.64 -25.70 -0.01
C SER A 69 -15.73 -25.42 -1.05
N ILE A 70 -16.28 -24.19 -1.08
CA ILE A 70 -17.34 -23.81 -2.02
C ILE A 70 -16.81 -22.99 -3.21
N ARG A 71 -15.53 -22.62 -3.16
CA ARG A 71 -14.89 -21.82 -4.20
C ARG A 71 -14.69 -22.66 -5.45
N LYS A 72 -15.25 -22.23 -6.58
CA LYS A 72 -15.14 -22.91 -7.86
C LYS A 72 -13.70 -22.90 -8.38
N SER A 73 -13.40 -23.84 -9.29
CA SER A 73 -12.11 -23.85 -9.98
C SER A 73 -11.88 -22.56 -10.79
N GLU A 74 -10.63 -22.18 -11.03
CA GLU A 74 -10.32 -20.98 -11.82
C GLU A 74 -10.88 -21.08 -13.25
N ALA A 75 -10.89 -22.28 -13.86
CA ALA A 75 -11.43 -22.51 -15.19
C ALA A 75 -12.95 -22.29 -15.23
N GLU A 76 -13.69 -22.93 -14.32
CA GLU A 76 -15.15 -22.78 -14.22
C GLU A 76 -15.53 -21.33 -13.86
N THR A 77 -14.74 -20.67 -13.00
CA THR A 77 -14.96 -19.26 -12.63
C THR A 77 -14.81 -18.35 -13.84
N LYS A 78 -13.81 -18.57 -14.70
CA LYS A 78 -13.63 -17.80 -15.95
C LYS A 78 -14.84 -17.97 -16.88
N GLU A 79 -15.33 -19.20 -17.05
CA GLU A 79 -16.51 -19.48 -17.89
C GLU A 79 -17.77 -18.75 -17.37
N ILE A 80 -18.01 -18.82 -16.06
CA ILE A 80 -19.15 -18.13 -15.43
C ILE A 80 -19.03 -16.61 -15.63
N ILE A 81 -17.86 -16.02 -15.38
CA ILE A 81 -17.66 -14.58 -15.56
C ILE A 81 -17.90 -14.17 -17.01
N LEU A 82 -17.34 -14.91 -17.98
CA LEU A 82 -17.53 -14.64 -19.40
C LEU A 82 -18.99 -14.74 -19.83
N SER A 83 -19.77 -15.65 -19.23
CA SER A 83 -21.20 -15.79 -19.51
C SER A 83 -22.05 -14.62 -18.97
N LYS A 84 -21.54 -13.90 -17.95
CA LYS A 84 -22.24 -12.78 -17.30
C LYS A 84 -21.86 -11.42 -17.85
N LEU A 85 -20.71 -11.33 -18.51
CA LEU A 85 -20.29 -10.11 -19.18
C LEU A 85 -21.08 -9.91 -20.48
N PRO A 86 -21.42 -8.66 -20.85
CA PRO A 86 -21.96 -8.36 -22.17
C PRO A 86 -21.03 -8.86 -23.29
N LYS A 87 -21.61 -9.37 -24.38
CA LYS A 87 -20.85 -9.98 -25.49
C LYS A 87 -19.87 -9.00 -26.17
N ASP A 88 -20.11 -7.71 -26.03
CA ASP A 88 -19.30 -6.63 -26.60
C ASP A 88 -18.24 -6.09 -25.62
N VAL A 89 -18.05 -6.74 -24.47
CA VAL A 89 -16.99 -6.45 -23.49
C VAL A 89 -15.87 -7.48 -23.65
N SER A 90 -14.67 -6.99 -23.97
CA SER A 90 -13.50 -7.84 -24.11
C SER A 90 -12.73 -7.94 -22.79
N VAL A 91 -12.55 -9.17 -22.30
CA VAL A 91 -11.63 -9.48 -21.19
C VAL A 91 -10.21 -9.63 -21.74
N ASP A 92 -9.27 -8.94 -21.12
CA ASP A 92 -7.84 -9.04 -21.45
C ASP A 92 -7.17 -10.14 -20.62
N ARG A 93 -7.36 -10.11 -19.30
CA ARG A 93 -6.72 -11.04 -18.37
C ARG A 93 -7.53 -11.27 -17.10
N PHE A 94 -7.34 -12.46 -16.52
CA PHE A 94 -7.75 -12.81 -15.16
C PHE A 94 -6.51 -13.02 -14.28
N ILE A 95 -6.50 -12.42 -13.09
CA ILE A 95 -5.48 -12.67 -12.04
C ILE A 95 -6.20 -13.13 -10.78
N PHE A 96 -5.90 -14.35 -10.34
CA PHE A 96 -6.49 -14.92 -9.14
C PHE A 96 -5.55 -14.72 -7.94
N ASP A 97 -6.09 -14.14 -6.87
CA ASP A 97 -5.49 -14.10 -5.55
C ASP A 97 -6.11 -15.21 -4.71
N LYS A 98 -5.40 -16.34 -4.62
CA LYS A 98 -5.87 -17.54 -3.90
C LYS A 98 -6.00 -17.30 -2.40
N VAL A 99 -5.16 -16.43 -1.83
CA VAL A 99 -5.13 -16.14 -0.40
C VAL A 99 -6.39 -15.39 -0.03
N LEU A 100 -6.67 -14.27 -0.71
CA LEU A 100 -7.84 -13.44 -0.42
C LEU A 100 -9.12 -13.95 -1.09
N GLY A 101 -9.05 -14.93 -1.98
CA GLY A 101 -10.20 -15.39 -2.76
C GLY A 101 -10.76 -14.31 -3.68
N GLU A 102 -9.88 -13.48 -4.24
CA GLU A 102 -10.24 -12.40 -5.16
C GLU A 102 -9.81 -12.74 -6.58
N VAL A 103 -10.54 -12.20 -7.56
CA VAL A 103 -10.18 -12.30 -8.98
C VAL A 103 -10.19 -10.92 -9.60
N PHE A 104 -9.01 -10.45 -10.03
CA PHE A 104 -8.88 -9.24 -10.83
C PHE A 104 -9.21 -9.56 -12.28
N ILE A 105 -10.11 -8.77 -12.86
CA ILE A 105 -10.63 -8.96 -14.22
C ILE A 105 -10.32 -7.68 -14.98
N GLU A 106 -9.33 -7.76 -15.88
CA GLU A 106 -8.92 -6.63 -16.70
C GLU A 106 -9.75 -6.60 -17.99
N LEU A 107 -10.43 -5.48 -18.22
CA LEU A 107 -11.36 -5.28 -19.33
C LEU A 107 -10.90 -4.12 -20.21
N LYS A 108 -10.93 -4.29 -21.54
CA LYS A 108 -10.64 -3.20 -22.48
C LYS A 108 -11.72 -2.12 -22.44
N ASP A 109 -12.98 -2.56 -22.33
CA ASP A 109 -14.17 -1.73 -22.42
C ASP A 109 -14.93 -1.62 -21.08
N ILE A 110 -14.20 -1.44 -19.96
CA ILE A 110 -14.81 -1.39 -18.60
C ILE A 110 -15.96 -0.37 -18.48
N HIS A 111 -15.91 0.71 -19.27
CA HIS A 111 -16.93 1.76 -19.26
C HIS A 111 -18.34 1.26 -19.56
N LYS A 112 -18.47 0.15 -20.27
CA LYS A 112 -19.75 -0.46 -20.62
C LYS A 112 -20.46 -1.15 -19.45
N ILE A 113 -19.74 -1.43 -18.37
CA ILE A 113 -20.29 -2.13 -17.19
C ILE A 113 -20.28 -1.28 -15.92
N TYR A 114 -19.83 -0.01 -15.96
CA TYR A 114 -19.70 0.79 -14.74
C TYR A 114 -20.98 0.85 -13.89
N SER A 115 -22.15 0.93 -14.52
CA SER A 115 -23.43 0.96 -13.82
C SER A 115 -23.84 -0.38 -13.21
N THR A 116 -23.29 -1.50 -13.69
CA THR A 116 -23.67 -2.86 -13.28
C THR A 116 -22.59 -3.58 -12.48
N ILE A 117 -21.39 -3.00 -12.30
CA ILE A 117 -20.29 -3.62 -11.54
C ILE A 117 -20.72 -4.08 -10.15
N GLY A 118 -21.54 -3.30 -9.44
CA GLY A 118 -21.99 -3.65 -8.09
C GLY A 118 -22.81 -4.94 -8.06
N GLU A 119 -23.79 -5.05 -8.95
CA GLU A 119 -24.66 -6.22 -9.10
C GLU A 119 -23.86 -7.43 -9.61
N GLN A 120 -23.03 -7.24 -10.65
CA GLN A 120 -22.16 -8.28 -11.18
C GLN A 120 -21.20 -8.82 -10.11
N ASN A 121 -20.66 -7.94 -9.25
CA ASN A 121 -19.78 -8.37 -8.17
C ASN A 121 -20.48 -9.31 -7.19
N GLN A 122 -21.71 -9.00 -6.80
CA GLN A 122 -22.50 -9.79 -5.87
C GLN A 122 -22.94 -11.13 -6.49
N GLU A 123 -23.39 -11.10 -7.75
CA GLU A 123 -23.83 -12.28 -8.47
C GLU A 123 -22.66 -13.26 -8.71
N ILE A 124 -21.54 -12.77 -9.25
CA ILE A 124 -20.34 -13.60 -9.48
C ILE A 124 -19.80 -14.15 -8.17
N PHE A 125 -19.75 -13.35 -7.10
CA PHE A 125 -19.29 -13.83 -5.79
C PHE A 125 -20.19 -14.94 -5.24
N SER A 126 -21.50 -14.81 -5.37
CA SER A 126 -22.47 -15.83 -4.94
C SER A 126 -22.35 -17.13 -5.74
N LEU A 127 -22.12 -17.04 -7.05
CA LEU A 127 -22.06 -18.19 -7.94
C LEU A 127 -20.71 -18.93 -7.88
N THR A 128 -19.62 -18.19 -7.68
CA THR A 128 -18.25 -18.72 -7.84
C THR A 128 -17.48 -18.85 -6.53
N GLY A 129 -17.87 -18.10 -5.50
CA GLY A 129 -17.08 -17.92 -4.29
C GLY A 129 -15.83 -17.04 -4.47
N TRP A 130 -15.55 -16.57 -5.68
CA TRP A 130 -14.47 -15.62 -5.96
C TRP A 130 -15.01 -14.21 -5.96
N ARG A 131 -14.33 -13.29 -5.26
CA ARG A 131 -14.75 -11.89 -5.22
C ARG A 131 -14.14 -11.14 -6.42
N PRO A 132 -14.94 -10.72 -7.40
CA PRO A 132 -14.40 -10.04 -8.58
C PRO A 132 -13.96 -8.60 -8.27
N LYS A 133 -12.93 -8.17 -9.00
CA LYS A 133 -12.37 -6.83 -9.01
C LYS A 133 -12.14 -6.40 -10.45
N PHE A 134 -13.10 -5.69 -11.03
CA PHE A 134 -13.01 -5.19 -12.40
C PHE A 134 -12.02 -4.02 -12.50
N ARG A 135 -11.12 -4.09 -13.48
CA ARG A 135 -10.10 -3.08 -13.77
C ARG A 135 -10.06 -2.77 -15.26
N LYS A 136 -9.66 -1.56 -15.63
CA LYS A 136 -9.36 -1.24 -17.02
C LYS A 136 -8.05 -1.94 -17.41
N ALA A 137 -8.06 -2.69 -18.50
CA ALA A 137 -6.86 -3.26 -19.07
C ALA A 137 -5.92 -2.13 -19.50
N SER A 138 -4.64 -2.27 -19.17
CA SER A 138 -3.64 -1.30 -19.60
C SER A 138 -3.36 -1.46 -21.09
N ALA A 139 -3.24 -0.36 -21.83
CA ALA A 139 -2.79 -0.39 -23.22
C ALA A 139 -1.29 -0.75 -23.34
N ILE A 140 -0.54 -0.57 -22.25
CA ILE A 140 0.90 -0.79 -22.18
C ILE A 140 1.18 -1.81 -21.08
N LYS A 141 1.99 -2.82 -21.39
CA LYS A 141 2.42 -3.81 -20.40
C LYS A 141 3.28 -3.13 -19.32
N SER A 142 2.94 -3.33 -18.05
CA SER A 142 3.68 -2.78 -16.92
C SER A 142 4.56 -3.84 -16.26
N GLU A 143 5.89 -3.67 -16.31
CA GLU A 143 6.82 -4.61 -15.68
C GLU A 143 6.63 -4.71 -14.17
N GLY A 144 6.43 -3.58 -13.48
CA GLY A 144 6.22 -3.57 -12.02
C GLY A 144 4.96 -4.31 -11.59
N LEU A 145 3.88 -4.20 -12.38
CA LEU A 145 2.64 -4.93 -12.12
C LEU A 145 2.80 -6.45 -12.35
N GLU A 146 3.52 -6.86 -13.40
CA GLU A 146 3.82 -8.27 -13.64
C GLU A 146 4.69 -8.86 -12.53
N GLN A 147 5.69 -8.12 -12.05
CA GLN A 147 6.53 -8.56 -10.93
C GLN A 147 5.71 -8.79 -9.67
N VAL A 148 4.80 -7.86 -9.35
CA VAL A 148 3.93 -8.00 -8.18
C VAL A 148 3.00 -9.19 -8.31
N TYR A 149 2.33 -9.36 -9.44
CA TYR A 149 1.46 -10.51 -9.67
C TYR A 149 2.22 -11.83 -9.59
N TYR A 150 3.42 -11.88 -10.18
CA TYR A 150 4.27 -13.06 -10.11
C TYR A 150 4.68 -13.39 -8.66
N ALA A 151 5.10 -12.40 -7.87
CA ALA A 151 5.47 -12.59 -6.47
C ALA A 151 4.30 -13.07 -5.59
N LEU A 152 3.10 -12.52 -5.80
CA LEU A 152 1.90 -12.93 -5.07
C LEU A 152 1.42 -14.34 -5.45
N GLN A 153 1.68 -14.78 -6.68
CA GLN A 153 1.29 -16.11 -7.16
C GLN A 153 2.34 -17.18 -6.85
N SER A 154 3.62 -16.82 -6.76
CA SER A 154 4.71 -17.80 -6.64
C SER A 154 4.73 -18.53 -5.29
N ASP A 155 4.36 -17.86 -4.21
CA ASP A 155 4.31 -18.47 -2.87
C ASP A 155 3.12 -17.91 -2.07
N TRP A 156 1.94 -18.40 -2.43
CA TRP A 156 0.69 -18.02 -1.78
C TRP A 156 0.60 -18.52 -0.33
N SER A 157 1.26 -19.64 0.00
CA SER A 157 1.30 -20.21 1.35
C SER A 157 2.03 -19.29 2.32
N ASN A 158 3.18 -18.74 1.91
CA ASN A 158 3.90 -17.78 2.73
C ASN A 158 3.08 -16.48 2.90
N ARG A 159 2.44 -15.99 1.83
CA ARG A 159 1.56 -14.81 1.93
C ARG A 159 0.38 -15.02 2.89
N GLU A 160 -0.23 -16.21 2.89
CA GLU A 160 -1.28 -16.57 3.84
C GLU A 160 -0.78 -16.55 5.29
N ARG A 161 0.41 -17.12 5.56
CA ARG A 161 1.07 -17.04 6.87
C ARG A 161 1.29 -15.60 7.30
N ILE A 162 1.91 -14.79 6.44
CA ILE A 162 2.23 -13.38 6.73
C ILE A 162 0.97 -12.61 7.13
N LEU A 163 -0.10 -12.70 6.34
CA LEU A 163 -1.35 -11.99 6.63
C LEU A 163 -1.95 -12.42 7.97
N LYS A 164 -1.91 -13.72 8.28
CA LYS A 164 -2.40 -14.24 9.55
C LYS A 164 -1.59 -13.70 10.73
N GLU A 165 -0.27 -13.80 10.68
CA GLU A 165 0.63 -13.35 11.76
C GLU A 165 0.55 -11.84 11.98
N VAL A 166 0.52 -11.06 10.89
CA VAL A 166 0.29 -9.60 10.96
C VAL A 166 -1.02 -9.30 11.65
N GLY A 167 -2.09 -10.02 11.32
CA GLY A 167 -3.39 -9.83 11.95
C GLY A 167 -3.43 -10.24 13.42
N GLU A 168 -2.82 -11.38 13.77
CA GLU A 168 -2.67 -11.81 15.17
C GLU A 168 -1.90 -10.77 16.00
N TYR A 169 -0.89 -10.13 15.40
CA TYR A 169 -0.16 -9.03 16.02
C TYR A 169 -1.03 -7.77 16.19
N ILE A 170 -1.67 -7.29 15.12
CA ILE A 170 -2.48 -6.04 15.16
C ILE A 170 -3.60 -6.13 16.19
N PHE A 171 -4.24 -7.30 16.29
CA PHE A 171 -5.41 -7.51 17.15
C PHE A 171 -5.09 -8.20 18.48
N ARG A 172 -3.82 -8.25 18.88
CA ARG A 172 -3.47 -8.65 20.24
C ARG A 172 -3.95 -7.58 21.24
N PRO A 173 -4.23 -7.95 22.50
CA PRO A 173 -4.54 -6.98 23.53
C PRO A 173 -3.38 -6.02 23.78
N LYS A 174 -3.72 -4.75 24.08
CA LYS A 174 -2.75 -3.79 24.61
C LYS A 174 -2.23 -4.23 25.99
N ILE A 175 -0.98 -3.93 26.26
CA ILE A 175 -0.29 -4.20 27.52
C ILE A 175 -0.37 -2.97 28.44
N TYR A 176 -0.26 -1.78 27.86
CA TYR A 176 -0.25 -0.48 28.53
C TYR A 176 -1.45 0.37 28.12
N ASP A 177 -2.12 0.99 29.09
CA ASP A 177 -3.23 1.92 28.82
C ASP A 177 -2.74 3.33 28.47
N LYS A 178 -1.58 3.73 28.99
CA LYS A 178 -0.96 5.03 28.74
C LYS A 178 -0.20 5.01 27.41
N ILE A 179 -0.45 6.01 26.58
CA ILE A 179 0.26 6.23 25.32
C ILE A 179 1.42 7.19 25.57
N GLU A 180 2.61 6.78 25.15
CA GLU A 180 3.77 7.64 24.96
C GLU A 180 4.23 7.44 23.52
N VAL A 181 4.62 8.53 22.86
CA VAL A 181 5.08 8.50 21.46
C VAL A 181 6.43 9.18 21.41
N VAL A 182 7.42 8.49 20.86
CA VAL A 182 8.77 9.00 20.59
C VAL A 182 8.99 8.94 19.09
N VAL A 183 9.45 10.05 18.51
CA VAL A 183 9.80 10.14 17.10
C VAL A 183 11.31 10.35 17.01
N SER A 184 11.98 9.48 16.27
CA SER A 184 13.42 9.55 15.98
C SER A 184 13.62 9.70 14.49
N PHE A 185 14.54 10.58 14.11
CA PHE A 185 14.85 10.89 12.72
C PHE A 185 16.15 10.19 12.32
N LEU A 186 16.06 9.20 11.42
CA LEU A 186 17.18 8.30 11.11
C LEU A 186 17.89 8.62 9.79
N GLY A 187 17.28 9.46 8.94
CA GLY A 187 17.82 9.96 7.69
C GLY A 187 16.82 10.90 7.00
N GLY A 188 17.30 11.79 6.14
CA GLY A 188 16.46 12.78 5.44
C GLY A 188 16.13 14.03 6.27
N PHE A 189 16.90 14.34 7.31
CA PHE A 189 16.72 15.51 8.16
C PHE A 189 17.95 16.41 8.08
N GLN A 190 17.75 17.67 7.68
CA GLN A 190 18.82 18.60 7.24
C GLN A 190 19.58 18.14 5.98
N GLU A 191 18.97 17.29 5.17
CA GLU A 191 19.50 16.76 3.92
C GLU A 191 18.34 16.29 3.02
N VAL A 192 18.64 16.01 1.75
CA VAL A 192 17.74 15.28 0.83
C VAL A 192 18.38 13.93 0.54
N GLY A 193 17.59 12.86 0.61
CA GLY A 193 18.06 11.48 0.50
C GLY A 193 17.83 10.68 1.78
N ARG A 194 17.72 9.35 1.64
CA ARG A 194 17.62 8.38 2.74
C ARG A 194 16.56 8.68 3.80
N SER A 195 15.41 9.22 3.39
CA SER A 195 14.28 9.54 4.26
C SER A 195 13.89 8.32 5.10
N CYS A 196 13.89 8.50 6.43
CA CYS A 196 13.56 7.46 7.37
C CYS A 196 13.22 8.04 8.75
N VAL A 197 11.97 7.83 9.17
CA VAL A 197 11.44 8.26 10.47
C VAL A 197 11.05 7.04 11.27
N TYR A 198 11.54 6.93 12.50
CA TYR A 198 11.19 5.86 13.42
C TYR A 198 10.25 6.37 14.50
N VAL A 199 9.07 5.76 14.59
CA VAL A 199 8.05 6.11 15.58
C VAL A 199 7.88 4.95 16.54
N LYS A 200 8.08 5.23 17.82
CA LYS A 200 7.96 4.26 18.90
C LYS A 200 6.85 4.66 19.85
N THR A 201 6.01 3.69 20.21
CA THR A 201 5.08 3.78 21.33
C THR A 201 5.45 2.77 22.42
N ASN A 202 4.64 2.71 23.47
CA ASN A 202 4.76 1.66 24.48
C ASN A 202 4.38 0.26 23.95
N GLU A 203 3.70 0.19 22.80
CA GLU A 203 3.17 -1.06 22.21
C GLU A 203 3.80 -1.40 20.86
N SER A 204 4.26 -0.41 20.11
CA SER A 204 4.67 -0.60 18.73
C SER A 204 5.89 0.23 18.31
N ASN A 205 6.62 -0.25 17.31
CA ASN A 205 7.75 0.35 16.64
C ASN A 205 7.44 0.37 15.14
N ILE A 206 7.35 1.56 14.55
CA ILE A 206 6.91 1.77 13.17
C ILE A 206 7.98 2.57 12.44
N LEU A 207 8.33 2.16 11.24
CA LEU A 207 9.17 2.93 10.33
C LEU A 207 8.30 3.64 9.29
N ILE A 208 8.56 4.93 9.04
CA ILE A 208 7.98 5.69 7.94
C ILE A 208 9.13 6.03 6.99
N ASP A 209 9.03 5.51 5.77
CA ASP A 209 10.07 5.49 4.75
C ASP A 209 11.38 4.78 5.17
N CYS A 210 12.09 4.28 4.17
CA CYS A 210 13.38 3.60 4.30
C CYS A 210 14.16 3.76 3.00
N GLY A 211 14.62 4.99 2.75
CA GLY A 211 15.26 5.37 1.50
C GLY A 211 16.77 5.18 1.43
N ILE A 212 17.34 5.46 0.26
CA ILE A 212 18.79 5.64 0.06
C ILE A 212 19.13 7.08 -0.37
N ASN A 213 20.35 7.53 -0.13
CA ASN A 213 20.86 8.77 -0.70
C ASN A 213 21.78 8.43 -1.89
N PRO A 214 21.33 8.61 -3.15
CA PRO A 214 22.15 8.32 -4.33
C PRO A 214 23.27 9.35 -4.55
N GLY A 215 23.23 10.49 -3.87
CA GLY A 215 24.22 11.56 -4.00
C GLY A 215 25.55 11.28 -3.30
N THR A 216 25.67 10.18 -2.56
CA THR A 216 26.88 9.81 -1.84
C THR A 216 27.20 8.32 -1.97
N LYS A 217 28.48 8.00 -1.90
CA LYS A 217 28.97 6.60 -1.82
C LYS A 217 29.38 6.20 -0.41
N ASN A 218 29.42 7.13 0.54
CA ASN A 218 29.75 6.84 1.93
C ASN A 218 28.55 6.14 2.60
N PRO A 219 28.66 4.89 3.08
CA PRO A 219 27.53 4.16 3.68
C PRO A 219 26.86 4.90 4.84
N ILE A 220 27.63 5.62 5.65
CA ILE A 220 27.11 6.39 6.80
C ILE A 220 26.18 7.51 6.36
N ASP A 221 26.36 8.05 5.15
CA ASP A 221 25.55 9.13 4.57
C ASP A 221 24.53 8.60 3.55
N ALA A 222 24.77 7.42 3.00
CA ALA A 222 23.96 6.80 1.96
C ALA A 222 22.71 6.10 2.52
N TYR A 223 22.78 5.61 3.76
CA TYR A 223 21.72 4.77 4.35
C TYR A 223 21.17 5.37 5.64
N PRO A 224 19.93 5.02 6.01
CA PRO A 224 19.35 5.39 7.30
C PRO A 224 20.14 4.80 8.47
N ARG A 225 20.23 5.55 9.57
CA ARG A 225 20.96 5.17 10.80
C ARG A 225 20.17 4.19 11.68
N LEU A 226 19.69 3.10 11.08
CA LEU A 226 18.98 2.02 11.78
C LEU A 226 19.87 1.36 12.82
N ASP A 227 21.18 1.32 12.58
CA ASP A 227 22.22 0.80 13.49
C ASP A 227 22.22 1.45 14.88
N MET A 228 21.73 2.68 14.99
CA MET A 228 21.70 3.44 16.25
C MET A 228 20.47 3.12 17.11
N TYR A 229 19.39 2.60 16.53
CA TYR A 229 18.09 2.46 17.20
C TYR A 229 17.54 1.03 17.19
N LEU A 230 17.74 0.28 16.11
CA LEU A 230 17.23 -1.08 15.96
C LEU A 230 18.36 -2.07 16.22
N LYS A 231 18.28 -2.78 17.35
CA LYS A 231 19.21 -3.87 17.67
C LYS A 231 18.85 -5.16 16.94
N ASN A 232 17.55 -5.36 16.71
CA ASN A 232 16.99 -6.51 15.99
C ASN A 232 15.80 -6.02 15.14
N LEU A 233 15.71 -6.48 13.90
CA LEU A 233 14.60 -6.14 13.01
C LEU A 233 13.28 -6.81 13.41
N GLU A 234 13.32 -7.87 14.23
CA GLU A 234 12.13 -8.49 14.82
C GLU A 234 11.35 -7.53 15.76
N GLU A 235 11.99 -6.46 16.25
CA GLU A 235 11.31 -5.45 17.08
C GLU A 235 10.45 -4.50 16.24
N LEU A 236 10.62 -4.48 14.92
CA LEU A 236 9.90 -3.58 14.02
C LEU A 236 8.55 -4.19 13.64
N ASP A 237 7.47 -3.47 13.92
CA ASP A 237 6.11 -4.00 13.76
C ASP A 237 5.49 -3.66 12.41
N ALA A 238 5.92 -2.56 11.78
CA ALA A 238 5.44 -2.14 10.47
C ALA A 238 6.42 -1.17 9.81
N VAL A 239 6.45 -1.21 8.47
CA VAL A 239 7.03 -0.16 7.65
C VAL A 239 5.92 0.50 6.82
N ILE A 240 5.96 1.82 6.68
CA ILE A 240 5.02 2.59 5.89
C ILE A 240 5.81 3.35 4.83
N ILE A 241 5.46 3.20 3.55
CA ILE A 241 6.10 3.90 2.45
C ILE A 241 5.17 4.97 1.90
N SER A 242 5.62 6.21 1.94
CA SER A 242 4.90 7.39 1.44
C SER A 242 4.74 7.34 -0.08
N HIS A 243 5.84 7.09 -0.80
CA HIS A 243 5.86 7.03 -2.25
C HIS A 243 7.08 6.25 -2.78
N ALA A 244 7.12 6.03 -4.09
CA ALA A 244 8.02 5.08 -4.73
C ALA A 244 9.43 5.59 -5.04
N HIS A 245 9.79 6.86 -4.74
CA HIS A 245 11.14 7.33 -5.03
C HIS A 245 12.17 6.60 -4.15
N LEU A 246 13.37 6.37 -4.72
CA LEU A 246 14.40 5.55 -4.08
C LEU A 246 14.91 6.16 -2.77
N ASP A 247 14.86 7.48 -2.63
CA ASP A 247 15.17 8.18 -1.38
C ASP A 247 14.10 8.05 -0.30
N HIS A 248 13.00 7.33 -0.57
CA HIS A 248 11.97 6.98 0.40
C HIS A 248 11.78 5.46 0.55
N CYS A 249 12.13 4.65 -0.46
CA CYS A 249 11.93 3.19 -0.40
C CYS A 249 13.16 2.34 -0.78
N GLY A 250 14.25 2.96 -1.21
CA GLY A 250 15.42 2.29 -1.81
C GLY A 250 16.15 1.32 -0.88
N PHE A 251 16.05 1.51 0.44
CA PHE A 251 16.69 0.66 1.44
C PHE A 251 15.72 -0.38 2.03
N LEU A 252 14.45 -0.35 1.66
CA LEU A 252 13.42 -1.26 2.16
C LEU A 252 13.77 -2.75 1.93
N PRO A 253 14.20 -3.21 0.73
CA PRO A 253 14.52 -4.63 0.53
C PRO A 253 15.67 -5.12 1.41
N VAL A 254 16.56 -4.22 1.83
CA VAL A 254 17.67 -4.55 2.73
C VAL A 254 17.15 -5.03 4.08
N LEU A 255 16.00 -4.51 4.55
CA LEU A 255 15.37 -5.00 5.78
C LEU A 255 15.03 -6.49 5.68
N PHE A 256 14.46 -6.93 4.56
CA PHE A 256 14.10 -8.33 4.33
C PHE A 256 15.33 -9.24 4.21
N LYS A 257 16.37 -8.76 3.53
CA LYS A 257 17.67 -9.45 3.47
C LYS A 257 18.25 -9.72 4.86
N TYR A 258 18.03 -8.81 5.81
CA TYR A 258 18.52 -8.92 7.19
C TYR A 258 17.49 -9.46 8.19
N GLY A 259 16.35 -9.98 7.73
CA GLY A 259 15.43 -10.77 8.55
C GLY A 259 14.17 -10.05 9.04
N TYR A 260 13.85 -8.87 8.51
CA TYR A 260 12.51 -8.29 8.71
C TYR A 260 11.44 -9.17 8.03
N ASP A 261 10.39 -9.56 8.77
CA ASP A 261 9.29 -10.43 8.30
C ASP A 261 7.91 -9.77 8.57
N GLY A 262 7.90 -8.45 8.79
CA GLY A 262 6.71 -7.66 9.10
C GLY A 262 6.05 -7.02 7.87
N PRO A 263 4.90 -6.36 8.04
CA PRO A 263 4.11 -5.78 6.95
C PRO A 263 4.68 -4.44 6.45
N VAL A 264 4.56 -4.22 5.14
CA VAL A 264 4.81 -2.91 4.50
C VAL A 264 3.50 -2.31 4.03
N TYR A 265 3.13 -1.12 4.52
CA TYR A 265 1.93 -0.40 4.10
C TYR A 265 2.28 0.70 3.10
N CYS A 266 1.58 0.75 1.97
CA CYS A 266 1.71 1.80 0.97
C CYS A 266 0.43 1.90 0.14
N SER A 267 0.36 2.84 -0.80
CA SER A 267 -0.72 2.83 -1.80
C SER A 267 -0.47 1.74 -2.85
N GLU A 268 -1.54 1.30 -3.52
CA GLU A 268 -1.41 0.30 -4.59
C GLU A 268 -0.47 0.76 -5.74
N PRO A 269 -0.55 2.00 -6.26
CA PRO A 269 0.41 2.43 -7.28
C PRO A 269 1.84 2.51 -6.77
N THR A 270 2.06 2.90 -5.49
CA THR A 270 3.40 2.92 -4.89
C THR A 270 4.02 1.53 -4.90
N LEU A 271 3.28 0.47 -4.60
CA LEU A 271 3.78 -0.91 -4.68
C LEU A 271 4.32 -1.26 -6.08
N TYR A 272 3.56 -0.95 -7.14
CA TYR A 272 3.97 -1.25 -8.51
C TYR A 272 5.18 -0.45 -8.96
N LEU A 273 5.20 0.85 -8.66
CA LEU A 273 6.29 1.75 -9.03
C LEU A 273 7.57 1.45 -8.24
N MET A 274 7.44 1.17 -6.94
CA MET A 274 8.56 0.77 -6.10
C MET A 274 9.18 -0.54 -6.60
N SER A 275 8.36 -1.53 -6.96
CA SER A 275 8.85 -2.80 -7.53
C SER A 275 9.64 -2.58 -8.82
N LEU A 276 9.13 -1.72 -9.70
CA LEU A 276 9.80 -1.33 -10.95
C LEU A 276 11.16 -0.66 -10.68
N LEU A 277 11.19 0.37 -9.82
CA LEU A 277 12.38 1.16 -9.55
C LEU A 277 13.46 0.36 -8.82
N LEU A 278 13.08 -0.49 -7.86
CA LEU A 278 14.01 -1.37 -7.15
C LEU A 278 14.54 -2.48 -8.07
N SER A 279 13.73 -2.98 -8.99
CA SER A 279 14.19 -3.93 -10.01
C SER A 279 15.21 -3.29 -10.96
N ASP A 280 14.98 -2.03 -11.35
CA ASP A 280 15.93 -1.27 -12.16
C ASP A 280 17.23 -1.00 -11.40
N PHE A 281 17.13 -0.61 -10.12
CA PHE A 281 18.28 -0.43 -9.23
C PHE A 281 19.18 -1.68 -9.16
N ILE A 282 18.58 -2.87 -9.09
CA ILE A 282 19.31 -4.15 -9.14
C ILE A 282 20.06 -4.28 -10.49
N LYS A 283 19.37 -4.07 -11.61
CA LYS A 283 19.96 -4.21 -12.96
C LYS A 283 21.14 -3.25 -13.16
N VAL A 284 20.96 -1.98 -12.79
CA VAL A 284 22.00 -0.94 -12.91
C VAL A 284 23.20 -1.28 -12.03
N SER A 285 22.97 -1.61 -10.75
CA SER A 285 24.04 -1.97 -9.81
C SER A 285 24.87 -3.15 -10.30
N SER A 286 24.24 -4.19 -10.85
CA SER A 286 24.94 -5.33 -11.45
C SER A 286 25.76 -4.93 -12.69
N SER A 287 25.24 -4.04 -13.54
CA SER A 287 25.94 -3.58 -14.75
C SER A 287 27.18 -2.72 -14.45
N GLU A 288 27.15 -1.97 -13.35
CA GLU A 288 28.24 -1.10 -12.92
C GLU A 288 29.29 -1.81 -12.04
N ASN A 289 29.16 -3.13 -11.82
CA ASN A 289 29.98 -3.90 -10.87
C ASN A 289 29.99 -3.28 -9.46
N ALA A 290 28.91 -2.61 -9.07
CA ALA A 290 28.75 -2.07 -7.73
C ALA A 290 28.39 -3.18 -6.74
N ALA A 291 28.73 -3.00 -5.46
CA ALA A 291 28.31 -3.92 -4.41
C ALA A 291 26.78 -3.88 -4.29
N GLN A 292 26.13 -5.01 -4.58
CA GLN A 292 24.69 -5.11 -4.61
C GLN A 292 24.11 -5.12 -3.18
N LEU A 293 23.26 -4.14 -2.88
CA LEU A 293 22.63 -4.00 -1.55
C LEU A 293 21.66 -5.15 -1.25
N PHE A 294 20.84 -5.51 -2.24
CA PHE A 294 19.82 -6.54 -2.16
C PHE A 294 19.61 -7.18 -3.55
N ASP A 295 19.07 -8.39 -3.59
CA ASP A 295 18.84 -9.14 -4.82
C ASP A 295 17.33 -9.29 -5.16
N ALA A 296 17.05 -10.02 -6.25
CA ALA A 296 15.67 -10.23 -6.73
C ALA A 296 14.82 -11.12 -5.80
N ARG A 297 15.45 -11.87 -4.89
CA ARG A 297 14.77 -12.64 -3.85
C ARG A 297 14.32 -11.69 -2.74
N ASP A 298 15.21 -10.82 -2.26
CA ASP A 298 14.90 -9.82 -1.25
C ASP A 298 13.75 -8.91 -1.69
N LEU A 299 13.76 -8.48 -2.97
CA LEU A 299 12.67 -7.71 -3.57
C LEU A 299 11.35 -8.48 -3.61
N ARG A 300 11.39 -9.78 -3.93
CA ARG A 300 10.19 -10.62 -3.97
C ARG A 300 9.60 -10.79 -2.58
N ASP A 301 10.44 -11.05 -1.58
CA ASP A 301 10.02 -11.20 -0.19
C ASP A 301 9.40 -9.88 0.30
N MET A 302 10.00 -8.74 -0.01
CA MET A 302 9.42 -7.41 0.24
C MET A 302 8.02 -7.27 -0.37
N ILE A 303 7.82 -7.64 -1.64
CA ILE A 303 6.51 -7.58 -2.31
C ILE A 303 5.49 -8.47 -1.58
N GLN A 304 5.90 -9.66 -1.13
CA GLN A 304 5.02 -10.56 -0.37
C GLN A 304 4.58 -10.01 0.98
N HIS A 305 5.28 -9.01 1.52
CA HIS A 305 4.92 -8.35 2.77
C HIS A 305 4.14 -7.04 2.56
N CYS A 306 4.05 -6.56 1.32
CA CYS A 306 3.32 -5.33 1.02
C CYS A 306 1.79 -5.51 1.15
N ILE A 307 1.14 -4.66 1.93
CA ILE A 307 -0.31 -4.59 2.13
C ILE A 307 -0.78 -3.23 1.61
N PRO A 308 -1.23 -3.14 0.34
CA PRO A 308 -1.65 -1.88 -0.23
C PRO A 308 -2.96 -1.38 0.40
N LEU A 309 -3.02 -0.08 0.66
CA LEU A 309 -4.16 0.60 1.27
C LEU A 309 -4.72 1.67 0.32
N PRO A 310 -6.05 1.76 0.15
CA PRO A 310 -6.66 2.87 -0.56
C PRO A 310 -6.61 4.14 0.29
N TYR A 311 -6.56 5.31 -0.37
CA TYR A 311 -6.62 6.59 0.32
C TYR A 311 -7.87 6.72 1.19
N GLY A 312 -7.75 7.43 2.32
CA GLY A 312 -8.83 7.69 3.26
C GLY A 312 -9.29 6.48 4.09
N SER A 313 -8.73 5.29 3.86
CA SER A 313 -9.09 4.09 4.61
C SER A 313 -8.40 4.06 5.97
N VAL A 314 -9.18 4.18 7.05
CA VAL A 314 -8.72 3.93 8.42
C VAL A 314 -8.36 2.46 8.59
N THR A 315 -7.11 2.21 8.98
CA THR A 315 -6.55 0.85 9.01
C THR A 315 -5.80 0.65 10.33
N ASP A 316 -6.21 -0.31 11.16
CA ASP A 316 -5.42 -0.72 12.33
C ASP A 316 -4.10 -1.34 11.84
N ILE A 317 -2.94 -0.84 12.30
CA ILE A 317 -1.62 -1.37 11.94
C ILE A 317 -0.82 -1.88 13.15
N SER A 318 -1.30 -1.59 14.35
CA SER A 318 -0.87 -2.16 15.63
C SER A 318 -2.05 -2.09 16.62
N PRO A 319 -1.92 -2.65 17.84
CA PRO A 319 -2.97 -2.56 18.87
C PRO A 319 -3.33 -1.14 19.30
N ASP A 320 -2.43 -0.19 19.09
CA ASP A 320 -2.56 1.20 19.51
C ASP A 320 -2.49 2.21 18.37
N THR A 321 -2.23 1.80 17.13
CA THR A 321 -2.01 2.73 16.02
C THR A 321 -2.92 2.44 14.83
N LYS A 322 -3.59 3.48 14.33
CA LYS A 322 -4.31 3.46 13.06
C LYS A 322 -3.60 4.33 12.02
N LEU A 323 -3.58 3.86 10.79
CA LEU A 323 -3.00 4.51 9.62
C LEU A 323 -4.10 4.96 8.64
N ILE A 324 -3.96 6.18 8.14
CA ILE A 324 -4.66 6.68 6.95
C ILE A 324 -3.61 7.23 5.97
N LEU A 325 -3.70 6.79 4.72
CA LEU A 325 -2.96 7.39 3.61
C LEU A 325 -3.84 8.45 2.93
N ASN A 326 -3.30 9.64 2.67
CA ASN A 326 -4.02 10.71 1.95
C ASN A 326 -3.20 11.17 0.74
N ASN A 327 -3.85 11.60 -0.35
CA ASN A 327 -3.16 12.03 -1.56
C ASN A 327 -2.11 13.12 -1.25
N ALA A 328 -0.86 12.93 -1.69
CA ALA A 328 0.21 13.93 -1.56
C ALA A 328 0.41 14.75 -2.84
N GLY A 329 -0.16 14.34 -3.98
CA GLY A 329 -0.04 15.09 -5.24
C GLY A 329 1.36 15.18 -5.85
N HIS A 330 2.34 14.41 -5.34
CA HIS A 330 3.74 14.46 -5.79
C HIS A 330 4.02 13.57 -7.00
N ILE A 331 3.80 12.26 -6.82
CA ILE A 331 3.83 11.26 -7.90
C ILE A 331 2.61 10.35 -7.80
N LEU A 332 2.36 9.54 -8.84
CA LEU A 332 1.27 8.56 -8.83
C LEU A 332 1.39 7.64 -7.60
N GLY A 333 0.35 7.63 -6.76
CA GLY A 333 0.33 6.83 -5.53
C GLY A 333 0.98 7.49 -4.31
N SER A 334 1.58 8.68 -4.45
CA SER A 334 2.18 9.39 -3.32
C SER A 334 1.17 9.66 -2.20
N ALA A 335 1.60 9.46 -0.96
CA ALA A 335 0.74 9.53 0.21
C ALA A 335 1.38 10.30 1.35
N SER A 336 0.62 11.23 1.94
CA SER A 336 0.88 11.66 3.31
C SER A 336 0.36 10.59 4.28
N VAL A 337 1.13 10.35 5.33
CA VAL A 337 0.94 9.31 6.33
C VAL A 337 0.34 9.95 7.59
N HIS A 338 -0.91 9.63 7.89
CA HIS A 338 -1.60 10.09 9.10
C HIS A 338 -1.73 8.94 10.10
N LEU A 339 -1.07 9.08 11.25
CA LEU A 339 -1.07 8.09 12.34
C LEU A 339 -1.90 8.59 13.52
N HIS A 340 -2.84 7.76 13.97
CA HIS A 340 -3.66 8.01 15.16
C HIS A 340 -3.23 7.04 16.25
N PHE A 341 -2.73 7.56 17.37
CA PHE A 341 -2.26 6.78 18.50
C PHE A 341 -3.32 6.70 19.61
N GLY A 342 -3.51 5.48 20.11
CA GLY A 342 -4.54 4.97 21.01
C GLY A 342 -5.86 5.72 20.97
N GLU A 343 -6.61 5.46 19.90
CA GLU A 343 -7.93 6.05 19.64
C GLU A 343 -7.91 7.57 19.48
N GLY A 344 -6.82 8.10 18.92
CA GLY A 344 -6.70 9.51 18.51
C GLY A 344 -6.32 10.46 19.64
N VAL A 345 -5.77 9.94 20.75
CA VAL A 345 -5.22 10.75 21.85
C VAL A 345 -4.09 11.66 21.34
N TYR A 346 -3.25 11.13 20.46
CA TYR A 346 -2.17 11.84 19.77
C TYR A 346 -2.18 11.47 18.29
N ASN A 347 -1.92 12.45 17.42
CA ASN A 347 -1.96 12.27 15.98
C ASN A 347 -0.76 12.95 15.33
N LEU A 348 -0.13 12.20 14.43
CA LEU A 348 1.03 12.66 13.67
C LEU A 348 0.73 12.57 12.19
N VAL A 349 1.09 13.60 11.44
CA VAL A 349 1.09 13.58 9.97
C VAL A 349 2.53 13.72 9.49
N TYR A 350 2.96 12.79 8.66
CA TYR A 350 4.19 12.90 7.86
C TYR A 350 3.78 13.12 6.41
N THR A 351 4.24 14.21 5.79
CA THR A 351 3.77 14.55 4.43
C THR A 351 4.35 13.64 3.36
N GLY A 352 5.55 13.09 3.59
CA GLY A 352 6.44 12.69 2.51
C GLY A 352 6.73 13.90 1.61
N ASP A 353 7.12 13.62 0.37
CA ASP A 353 7.13 14.63 -0.68
C ASP A 353 5.68 14.93 -1.11
N PHE A 354 5.35 16.21 -1.25
CA PHE A 354 3.99 16.61 -1.59
C PHE A 354 3.97 17.85 -2.49
N LYS A 355 2.91 17.98 -3.29
CA LYS A 355 2.67 19.17 -4.10
C LYS A 355 1.31 19.76 -3.73
N PHE A 356 1.31 20.96 -3.16
CA PHE A 356 0.10 21.67 -2.75
C PHE A 356 -0.58 22.45 -3.89
N GLU A 357 -0.48 21.94 -5.11
CA GLU A 357 -1.03 22.55 -6.32
C GLU A 357 -1.46 21.45 -7.28
N LYS A 358 -2.53 21.70 -8.03
CA LYS A 358 -2.97 20.78 -9.07
C LYS A 358 -1.95 20.79 -10.22
N THR A 359 -1.54 19.62 -10.68
CA THR A 359 -0.68 19.45 -11.86
C THR A 359 -1.49 18.91 -13.04
N GLN A 360 -0.86 18.59 -14.17
CA GLN A 360 -1.58 18.00 -15.31
C GLN A 360 -2.06 16.60 -14.99
N LEU A 361 -1.30 15.85 -14.19
CA LEU A 361 -1.59 14.46 -13.87
C LEU A 361 -2.28 14.27 -12.52
N LEU A 362 -2.00 15.13 -11.54
CA LEU A 362 -2.34 14.88 -10.14
C LEU A 362 -3.15 16.04 -9.55
N GLU A 363 -4.10 15.68 -8.69
CA GLU A 363 -4.76 16.64 -7.82
C GLU A 363 -3.79 17.10 -6.71
N ALA A 364 -4.00 18.32 -6.21
CA ALA A 364 -3.23 18.87 -5.11
C ALA A 364 -3.25 17.96 -3.87
N ALA A 365 -2.21 18.04 -3.05
CA ALA A 365 -2.15 17.33 -1.79
C ALA A 365 -3.36 17.64 -0.92
N GLN A 366 -3.92 16.59 -0.30
CA GLN A 366 -5.07 16.75 0.57
C GLN A 366 -4.67 17.46 1.87
N TYR A 367 -5.45 18.48 2.22
CA TYR A 367 -5.37 19.20 3.49
C TYR A 367 -6.75 19.14 4.15
N GLY A 368 -6.79 18.80 5.44
CA GLY A 368 -8.06 18.56 6.14
C GLY A 368 -8.04 17.28 6.95
N PHE A 369 -7.08 17.19 7.87
CA PHE A 369 -6.97 16.07 8.79
C PHE A 369 -7.91 16.28 9.98
N PRO A 370 -8.63 15.24 10.47
CA PRO A 370 -9.54 15.39 11.60
C PRO A 370 -8.90 15.95 12.87
N ARG A 371 -7.64 15.56 13.14
CA ARG A 371 -6.84 15.98 14.29
C ARG A 371 -5.36 15.75 14.02
N VAL A 372 -4.50 16.71 14.39
CA VAL A 372 -3.05 16.65 14.20
C VAL A 372 -2.36 17.42 15.33
N GLU A 373 -1.50 16.75 16.10
CA GLU A 373 -0.64 17.36 17.10
C GLU A 373 0.77 17.62 16.57
N THR A 374 1.25 16.77 15.65
CA THR A 374 2.56 16.92 15.01
C THR A 374 2.44 16.80 13.51
N LEU A 375 3.00 17.78 12.80
CA LEU A 375 3.19 17.75 11.36
C LEU A 375 4.69 17.70 11.07
N ILE A 376 5.13 16.64 10.41
CA ILE A 376 6.47 16.53 9.82
C ILE A 376 6.30 16.77 8.33
N ILE A 377 6.89 17.85 7.85
CA ILE A 377 6.73 18.34 6.48
C ILE A 377 8.09 18.41 5.78
N GLU A 378 8.12 18.06 4.50
CA GLU A 378 9.32 18.24 3.66
C GLU A 378 9.69 19.73 3.51
N SER A 379 10.95 19.98 3.19
CA SER A 379 11.49 21.33 3.04
C SER A 379 12.46 21.44 1.87
N THR A 380 12.22 20.70 0.79
CA THR A 380 13.04 20.69 -0.43
C THR A 380 13.17 22.09 -1.02
N TYR A 381 12.07 22.85 -0.96
CA TYR A 381 11.98 24.25 -1.36
C TYR A 381 11.65 25.15 -0.16
N GLY A 382 12.31 24.91 0.97
CA GLY A 382 12.05 25.61 2.23
C GLY A 382 12.75 26.97 2.36
N SER A 383 13.67 27.34 1.46
CA SER A 383 14.33 28.64 1.52
C SER A 383 13.38 29.76 1.08
N LYS A 384 13.59 30.95 1.64
CA LYS A 384 12.87 32.17 1.21
C LYS A 384 13.05 32.48 -0.29
N ASP A 385 14.16 32.01 -0.87
CA ASP A 385 14.55 32.27 -2.26
C ASP A 385 14.05 31.16 -3.21
N ASP A 386 13.48 30.07 -2.68
CA ASP A 386 13.00 28.91 -3.44
C ASP A 386 11.59 29.13 -4.01
N ILE A 387 11.37 30.27 -4.65
CA ILE A 387 10.09 30.63 -5.26
C ILE A 387 10.07 30.11 -6.71
N MET A 388 9.27 29.08 -6.95
CA MET A 388 9.08 28.55 -8.31
C MET A 388 8.21 29.51 -9.15
N PRO A 389 8.56 29.77 -10.42
CA PRO A 389 7.72 30.57 -11.31
C PRO A 389 6.36 29.91 -11.58
N PRO A 390 5.34 30.69 -11.99
CA PRO A 390 4.07 30.15 -12.45
C PRO A 390 4.26 29.12 -13.57
N ARG A 391 3.46 28.06 -13.56
CA ARG A 391 3.57 26.96 -14.52
C ARG A 391 3.56 27.43 -15.98
N GLU A 392 2.67 28.35 -16.33
CA GLU A 392 2.57 28.88 -17.69
C GLU A 392 3.87 29.55 -18.16
N GLU A 393 4.61 30.21 -17.27
CA GLU A 393 5.89 30.84 -17.59
C GLU A 393 6.96 29.78 -17.81
N VAL A 394 7.00 28.75 -16.97
CA VAL A 394 7.92 27.61 -17.10
C VAL A 394 7.68 26.88 -18.42
N GLU A 395 6.42 26.61 -18.78
CA GLU A 395 6.07 25.94 -20.04
C GLU A 395 6.44 26.77 -21.26
N LYS A 396 6.14 28.08 -21.26
CA LYS A 396 6.55 29.01 -22.33
C LYS A 396 8.07 29.03 -22.48
N TYR A 397 8.81 29.13 -21.37
CA TYR A 397 10.26 29.13 -21.38
C TYR A 397 10.84 27.81 -21.91
N PHE A 398 10.27 26.68 -21.49
CA PHE A 398 10.67 25.34 -21.91
C PHE A 398 10.49 25.15 -23.42
N VAL A 399 9.30 25.46 -23.96
CA VAL A 399 9.01 25.37 -25.40
C VAL A 399 9.94 26.27 -26.22
N ASN A 400 10.13 27.52 -25.79
CA ASN A 400 11.02 28.46 -26.48
C ASN A 400 12.48 27.97 -26.51
N THR A 401 12.95 27.39 -25.40
CA THR A 401 14.32 26.84 -25.30
C THR A 401 14.52 25.64 -26.23
N ILE A 402 13.53 24.74 -26.29
CA ILE A 402 13.54 23.60 -27.21
C ILE A 402 13.56 24.09 -28.66
N ASN A 403 12.63 24.96 -29.04
CA ASN A 403 12.51 25.46 -30.41
C ASN A 403 13.79 26.15 -30.88
N ARG A 404 14.41 26.98 -30.04
CA ARG A 404 15.68 27.64 -30.35
C ARG A 404 16.83 26.65 -30.54
N THR A 405 16.88 25.60 -29.71
CA THR A 405 17.93 24.57 -29.82
C THR A 405 17.78 23.78 -31.12
N LEU A 406 16.55 23.40 -31.47
CA LEU A 406 16.25 22.67 -32.69
C LEU A 406 16.46 23.53 -33.95
N SER A 407 16.08 24.82 -33.93
CA SER A 407 16.28 25.73 -35.06
C SER A 407 17.75 25.95 -35.38
N ASN A 408 18.63 25.81 -34.39
CA ASN A 408 20.08 25.93 -34.54
C ASN A 408 20.76 24.59 -34.91
N GLY A 409 19.99 23.54 -35.23
CA GLY A 409 20.52 22.21 -35.57
C GLY A 409 21.06 21.40 -34.38
N GLY A 410 20.73 21.80 -33.15
CA GLY A 410 21.14 21.11 -31.92
C GLY A 410 20.22 19.96 -31.52
N LYS A 411 20.57 19.30 -30.41
CA LYS A 411 19.75 18.26 -29.75
C LYS A 411 19.42 18.72 -28.33
N VAL A 412 18.23 18.38 -27.85
CA VAL A 412 17.81 18.66 -26.46
C VAL A 412 17.94 17.38 -25.64
N LEU A 413 18.64 17.46 -24.51
CA LEU A 413 18.76 16.38 -23.53
C LEU A 413 18.05 16.81 -22.24
N ILE A 414 17.10 16.00 -21.78
CA ILE A 414 16.31 16.29 -20.56
C ILE A 414 16.46 15.09 -19.62
N PRO A 415 17.30 15.17 -18.58
CA PRO A 415 17.40 14.11 -17.58
C PRO A 415 16.17 14.12 -16.68
N VAL A 416 15.48 12.98 -16.58
CA VAL A 416 14.30 12.81 -15.74
C VAL A 416 14.37 11.47 -14.99
N PRO A 417 13.84 11.40 -13.76
CA PRO A 417 13.61 10.12 -13.10
C PRO A 417 12.57 9.31 -13.88
N ALA A 418 12.58 7.98 -13.74
CA ALA A 418 11.60 7.12 -14.41
C ALA A 418 10.13 7.43 -14.00
N VAL A 419 9.92 8.02 -12.82
CA VAL A 419 8.61 8.43 -12.30
C VAL A 419 8.67 9.84 -11.72
N GLY A 420 7.69 10.67 -12.08
CA GLY A 420 7.53 12.05 -11.61
C GLY A 420 7.57 13.01 -12.79
N ARG A 421 8.69 13.74 -12.94
CA ARG A 421 8.85 14.76 -13.99
C ARG A 421 8.72 14.21 -15.41
N ALA A 422 9.10 12.95 -15.65
CA ALA A 422 9.00 12.33 -16.97
C ALA A 422 7.58 12.23 -17.51
N GLN A 423 6.58 12.10 -16.63
CA GLN A 423 5.18 12.01 -17.04
C GLN A 423 4.51 13.39 -17.15
N GLU A 424 4.97 14.38 -16.39
CA GLU A 424 4.46 15.76 -16.44
C GLU A 424 4.94 16.55 -17.67
N ILE A 425 6.10 16.18 -18.23
CA ILE A 425 6.63 16.68 -19.50
C ILE A 425 5.97 15.92 -20.65
#